data_AF-A0A0J6W9Y6-F1
#
_entry.id   AF-A0A0J6W9Y6-F1
#
_cell.length_a   1.000
_cell.length_b   1.000
_cell.length_c   1.000
_cell.angle_alpha   90.00
_cell.angle_beta   90.00
_cell.angle_gamma   90.00
#
_symmetry.space_group_name_H-M   'P 1'
#
loop_
_entity.id
_entity.type
_entity.pdbx_description
1 polymer ?
#
loop_
_entity_poly.entity_id
_entity_poly.type
_entity_poly.pdbx_seq_one_letter_code
_entity_poly.pdbx_strand_id
1 'polypeptide(L)'
;MGICTLPTMSLVAGRGPLTADRAGRFVPPLSGDLVYIEPHPRRVQAIRNDHTVIDTERALMVHRRGQPLHYAFRVEDVGDLRADPVPEAPGFVVVPWTAVDTWIEEGRTLVHYPPNPYHRVDCRPTTRRLRVELAGVPLVDTDDTVIVFETSLAPRLYVRPSLVRTDVLRRSATTSYCNYKGHATYWGAVVGDVVVDDVAWSYEKPLPESSPIAGMLSFDESRADVIAHLPARPRVGPPR
;
A
#
# COMPACT_ATOMS: atom_id res chain seq x y z
N MET A 1 -32.07 -11.94 8.23
CA MET A 1 -31.37 -11.23 7.14
C MET A 1 -30.17 -10.53 7.77
N GLY A 2 -29.00 -11.16 7.69
CA GLY A 2 -27.77 -10.60 8.22
C GLY A 2 -27.16 -9.65 7.19
N ILE A 3 -27.11 -8.36 7.52
CA ILE A 3 -26.40 -7.35 6.74
C ILE A 3 -24.92 -7.71 6.84
N CYS A 4 -24.40 -8.39 5.82
CA CYS A 4 -22.98 -8.62 5.65
C CYS A 4 -22.36 -7.27 5.29
N THR A 5 -21.87 -6.56 6.29
CA THR A 5 -21.10 -5.33 6.10
C THR A 5 -19.78 -5.74 5.45
N LEU A 6 -19.67 -5.58 4.13
CA LEU A 6 -18.40 -5.73 3.44
C LEU A 6 -17.42 -4.71 4.02
N PRO A 7 -16.22 -5.12 4.46
CA PRO A 7 -15.24 -4.19 4.98
C PRO A 7 -14.83 -3.22 3.86
N THR A 8 -14.82 -1.92 4.18
CA THR A 8 -14.32 -0.85 3.32
C THR A 8 -12.95 -1.24 2.75
N MET A 9 -12.82 -1.22 1.42
CA MET A 9 -11.57 -1.56 0.75
C MET A 9 -10.44 -0.63 1.20
N SER A 10 -9.36 -1.20 1.73
CA SER A 10 -8.11 -0.47 1.94
C SER A 10 -7.11 -0.92 0.88
N LEU A 11 -6.65 0.03 0.06
CA LEU A 11 -5.58 -0.18 -0.92
C LEU A 11 -4.19 -0.22 -0.27
N VAL A 12 -4.08 0.01 1.04
CA VAL A 12 -2.79 0.30 1.72
C VAL A 12 -2.57 -0.48 3.02
N ALA A 13 -3.62 -0.96 3.70
CA ALA A 13 -3.50 -1.61 5.01
C ALA A 13 -3.33 -3.14 4.88
N GLY A 14 -2.10 -3.61 5.10
CA GLY A 14 -1.74 -5.02 4.97
C GLY A 14 -1.92 -5.89 6.23
N ARG A 15 -2.07 -7.19 6.01
CA ARG A 15 -2.10 -8.30 7.00
C ARG A 15 -0.74 -8.95 7.35
N GLY A 16 0.34 -8.18 7.42
CA GLY A 16 1.70 -8.71 7.64
C GLY A 16 1.88 -9.33 9.03
N PRO A 17 2.97 -10.07 9.30
CA PRO A 17 3.19 -10.76 10.58
C PRO A 17 3.20 -9.81 11.78
N LEU A 18 3.66 -8.57 11.59
CA LEU A 18 3.77 -7.55 12.62
C LEU A 18 2.54 -6.64 12.72
N THR A 19 1.52 -6.83 11.87
CA THR A 19 0.30 -6.00 11.91
C THR A 19 -0.74 -6.55 12.88
N ALA A 20 -1.79 -5.75 13.14
CA ALA A 20 -2.88 -6.12 14.04
C ALA A 20 -3.83 -7.17 13.41
N ASP A 21 -4.09 -7.08 12.11
CA ASP A 21 -4.93 -8.00 11.32
C ASP A 21 -4.05 -8.96 10.50
N ARG A 22 -3.11 -9.63 11.16
CA ARG A 22 -2.14 -10.52 10.49
C ARG A 22 -2.80 -11.73 9.84
N ALA A 23 -2.25 -12.20 8.71
CA ALA A 23 -2.77 -13.38 8.01
C ALA A 23 -2.41 -14.72 8.69
N GLY A 24 -1.31 -14.75 9.45
CA GLY A 24 -0.80 -15.95 10.14
C GLY A 24 -1.04 -15.94 11.66
N ARG A 25 -0.47 -16.91 12.37
CA ARG A 25 -0.45 -16.96 13.84
C ARG A 25 0.97 -17.19 14.34
N PHE A 26 1.32 -16.59 15.48
CA PHE A 26 2.57 -16.92 16.16
C PHE A 26 2.41 -18.23 16.92
N VAL A 27 3.42 -19.08 16.85
CA VAL A 27 3.51 -20.33 17.62
C VAL A 27 4.88 -20.37 18.30
N PRO A 28 4.95 -20.36 19.65
CA PRO A 28 3.82 -20.24 20.57
C PRO A 28 3.10 -18.87 20.46
N PRO A 29 1.83 -18.76 20.91
CA PRO A 29 1.15 -17.47 20.96
C PRO A 29 1.94 -16.45 21.78
N LEU A 30 2.06 -15.22 21.28
CA LEU A 30 2.68 -14.13 22.01
C LEU A 30 1.70 -13.55 23.02
N SER A 31 2.19 -13.25 24.23
CA SER A 31 1.47 -12.47 25.24
C SER A 31 2.07 -11.06 25.30
N GLY A 32 1.22 -10.03 25.28
CA GLY A 32 1.64 -8.63 25.30
C GLY A 32 1.76 -7.95 23.94
N ASP A 33 2.21 -6.69 23.96
CA ASP A 33 2.46 -5.89 22.76
C ASP A 33 3.79 -6.29 22.11
N LEU A 34 3.73 -6.60 20.82
CA LEU A 34 4.91 -6.95 20.03
C LEU A 34 5.51 -5.68 19.42
N VAL A 35 6.75 -5.41 19.78
CA VAL A 35 7.59 -4.39 19.15
C VAL A 35 8.81 -5.09 18.54
N TYR A 36 9.02 -4.91 17.25
CA TYR A 36 10.20 -5.42 16.55
C TYR A 36 11.04 -4.24 16.08
N ILE A 37 12.31 -4.22 16.49
CA ILE A 37 13.25 -3.14 16.19
C ILE A 37 14.43 -3.76 15.47
N GLU A 38 14.80 -3.19 14.33
CA GLU A 38 15.94 -3.64 13.53
C GLU A 38 16.81 -2.44 13.11
N PRO A 39 18.12 -2.64 12.93
CA PRO A 39 18.95 -1.65 12.25
C PRO A 39 18.41 -1.35 10.86
N HIS A 40 18.42 -0.08 10.49
CA HIS A 40 18.03 0.37 9.15
C HIS A 40 19.25 1.01 8.48
N PRO A 41 20.15 0.21 7.87
CA PRO A 41 21.42 0.68 7.33
C PRO A 41 21.22 1.36 5.96
N ARG A 42 20.32 2.33 5.92
CA ARG A 42 20.06 3.21 4.79
C ARG A 42 20.26 4.65 5.24
N ARG A 43 20.80 5.48 4.37
CA ARG A 43 20.94 6.91 4.65
C ARG A 43 19.56 7.56 4.69
N VAL A 44 19.20 8.05 5.88
CA VAL A 44 17.97 8.80 6.13
C VAL A 44 18.32 10.25 6.38
N GLN A 45 17.65 11.14 5.66
CA GLN A 45 17.79 12.58 5.81
C GLN A 45 16.45 13.23 6.12
N ALA A 46 16.49 14.27 6.94
CA ALA A 46 15.34 15.11 7.26
C ALA A 46 15.66 16.57 6.91
N ILE A 47 14.80 17.21 6.13
CA ILE A 47 14.97 18.59 5.66
C ILE A 47 13.92 19.48 6.32
N ARG A 48 14.35 20.59 6.92
CA ARG A 48 13.48 21.61 7.53
C ARG A 48 13.99 23.00 7.12
N ASN A 49 13.12 23.84 6.55
CA ASN A 49 13.44 25.15 5.98
C ASN A 49 14.63 25.08 5.00
N ASP A 50 14.61 24.15 4.06
CA ASP A 50 15.68 23.87 3.08
C ASP A 50 17.05 23.49 3.68
N HIS A 51 17.12 23.21 4.98
CA HIS A 51 18.32 22.76 5.67
C HIS A 51 18.21 21.30 6.11
N THR A 52 19.27 20.52 5.90
CA THR A 52 19.37 19.16 6.45
C THR A 52 19.56 19.23 7.96
N VAL A 53 18.58 18.71 8.70
CA VAL A 53 18.56 18.69 10.18
C VAL A 53 18.83 17.29 10.75
N ILE A 54 18.66 16.24 9.95
CA ILE A 54 19.12 14.88 10.25
C ILE A 54 19.80 14.33 8.99
N ASP A 55 20.94 13.67 9.16
CA ASP A 55 21.63 12.91 8.10
C ASP A 55 22.39 11.75 8.74
N THR A 56 21.86 10.53 8.63
CA THR A 56 22.42 9.38 9.36
C THR A 56 22.13 8.06 8.65
N GLU A 57 23.05 7.11 8.80
CA GLU A 57 22.89 5.70 8.39
C GLU A 57 22.67 4.79 9.62
N ARG A 58 22.52 5.38 10.81
CA ARG A 58 22.45 4.68 12.10
C ARG A 58 21.02 4.61 12.66
N ALA A 59 20.02 4.87 11.84
CA ALA A 59 18.63 4.79 12.23
C ALA A 59 18.23 3.34 12.55
N LEU A 60 17.23 3.18 13.41
CA LEU A 60 16.51 1.93 13.61
C LEU A 60 15.14 2.03 12.93
N MET A 61 14.63 0.91 12.44
CA MET A 61 13.24 0.77 12.02
C MET A 61 12.44 0.15 13.16
N VAL A 62 11.34 0.79 13.53
CA VAL A 62 10.48 0.33 14.63
C VAL A 62 9.13 -0.13 14.09
N HIS A 63 8.82 -1.39 14.32
CA HIS A 63 7.56 -2.02 13.97
C HIS A 63 6.70 -2.18 15.22
N ARG A 64 5.59 -1.44 15.30
CA ARG A 64 4.59 -1.57 16.38
C ARG A 64 3.23 -1.97 15.83
N ARG A 65 2.57 -2.88 16.53
CA ARG A 65 1.23 -3.33 16.16
C ARG A 65 0.25 -2.14 16.14
N GLY A 66 -0.47 -1.99 15.03
CA GLY A 66 -1.51 -0.96 14.88
C GLY A 66 -0.98 0.47 14.68
N GLN A 67 0.33 0.63 14.50
CA GLN A 67 0.95 1.92 14.22
C GLN A 67 1.68 1.89 12.88
N PRO A 68 1.78 3.03 12.17
CA PRO A 68 2.69 3.16 11.04
C PRO A 68 4.14 2.88 11.46
N LEU A 69 4.93 2.41 10.50
CA LEU A 69 6.39 2.34 10.69
C LEU A 69 6.95 3.73 10.97
N HIS A 70 8.03 3.77 11.72
CA HIS A 70 8.76 4.99 11.98
C HIS A 70 10.23 4.67 12.23
N TYR A 71 11.08 5.64 11.89
CA TYR A 71 12.48 5.61 12.25
C TYR A 71 12.64 5.96 13.73
N ALA A 72 13.65 5.37 14.34
CA ALA A 72 14.20 5.85 15.59
C ALA A 72 15.65 6.29 15.36
N PHE A 73 15.97 7.50 15.81
CA PHE A 73 17.28 8.13 15.65
C PHE A 73 17.98 8.20 16.99
N ARG A 74 19.32 8.19 16.99
CA ARG A 74 20.06 8.47 18.22
C ARG A 74 19.75 9.90 18.67
N VAL A 75 19.64 10.12 19.99
CA VAL A 75 19.36 11.46 20.54
C VAL A 75 20.34 12.52 20.02
N GLU A 76 21.61 12.15 19.84
CA GLU A 76 22.66 13.03 19.31
C GLU A 76 22.48 13.43 17.84
N ASP A 77 21.72 12.66 17.05
CA ASP A 77 21.52 12.89 15.61
C ASP A 77 20.35 13.86 15.31
N VAL A 78 19.55 14.21 16.31
CA VAL A 78 18.23 14.86 16.12
C VAL A 78 18.23 16.38 16.38
N GLY A 79 19.30 16.91 17.01
CA GLY A 79 19.43 18.33 17.26
C GLY A 79 18.33 18.89 18.17
N ASP A 80 17.67 19.96 17.72
CA ASP A 80 16.60 20.67 18.45
C ASP A 80 15.17 20.22 18.07
N LEU A 81 15.05 19.20 17.22
CA LEU A 81 13.75 18.68 16.80
C LEU A 81 12.99 18.11 18.00
N ARG A 82 11.68 18.36 18.05
CA ARG A 82 10.79 17.65 18.96
C ARG A 82 10.91 16.16 18.68
N ALA A 83 11.15 15.38 19.73
CA ALA A 83 11.24 13.93 19.63
C ALA A 83 10.75 13.26 20.91
N ASP A 84 10.20 12.06 20.78
CA ASP A 84 9.71 11.26 21.89
C ASP A 84 10.62 10.04 22.09
N PRO A 85 10.97 9.65 23.33
CA PRO A 85 11.85 8.51 23.58
C PRO A 85 11.23 7.20 23.07
N VAL A 86 12.08 6.27 22.63
CA VAL A 86 11.70 4.87 22.33
C VAL A 86 12.01 4.03 23.56
N PRO A 87 11.01 3.64 24.39
CA PRO A 87 11.27 2.91 25.63
C PRO A 87 12.03 1.60 25.41
N GLU A 88 11.79 0.93 24.28
CA GLU A 88 12.39 -0.35 23.91
C GLU A 88 13.80 -0.22 23.33
N ALA A 89 14.28 1.01 23.05
CA ALA A 89 15.61 1.30 22.54
C ALA A 89 16.22 2.53 23.24
N PRO A 90 16.82 2.36 24.44
CA PRO A 90 17.43 3.45 25.19
C PRO A 90 18.47 4.22 24.36
N GLY A 91 18.43 5.55 24.44
CA GLY A 91 19.29 6.44 23.65
C GLY A 91 18.75 6.75 22.24
N PHE A 92 17.59 6.19 21.86
CA PHE A 92 16.89 6.51 20.63
C PHE A 92 15.57 7.25 20.86
N VAL A 93 15.21 8.08 19.90
CA VAL A 93 14.00 8.90 19.89
C VAL A 93 13.30 8.80 18.53
N VAL A 94 11.98 8.98 18.52
CA VAL A 94 11.17 9.14 17.31
C VAL A 94 10.93 10.62 17.10
N VAL A 95 11.26 11.11 15.90
CA VAL A 95 10.88 12.45 15.46
C VAL A 95 9.50 12.34 14.79
N PRO A 96 8.49 13.13 15.21
CA PRO A 96 7.20 13.15 14.53
C PRO A 96 7.37 13.43 13.04
N TRP A 97 6.65 12.72 12.18
CA TRP A 97 6.79 12.86 10.72
C TRP A 97 6.63 14.32 10.25
N THR A 98 5.74 15.07 10.90
CA THR A 98 5.43 16.48 10.62
C THR A 98 6.40 17.49 11.24
N ALA A 99 7.46 17.04 11.93
CA ALA A 99 8.44 17.94 12.54
C ALA A 99 9.42 18.54 11.50
N VAL A 100 9.39 18.03 10.28
CA VAL A 100 10.26 18.43 9.16
C VAL A 100 9.43 18.50 7.87
N ASP A 101 9.96 19.17 6.85
CA ASP A 101 9.26 19.41 5.59
C ASP A 101 9.39 18.23 4.62
N THR A 102 10.56 17.58 4.61
CA THR A 102 10.84 16.48 3.69
C THR A 102 11.68 15.39 4.36
N TRP A 103 11.30 14.14 4.12
CA TRP A 103 12.08 12.95 4.45
C TRP A 103 12.66 12.36 3.19
N ILE A 104 13.94 11.98 3.23
CA ILE A 104 14.64 11.32 2.13
C ILE A 104 15.29 10.05 2.66
N GLU A 105 15.11 8.94 1.95
CA GLU A 105 15.87 7.70 2.18
C GLU A 105 16.55 7.29 0.88
N GLU A 106 17.87 7.15 0.89
CA GLU A 106 18.65 6.76 -0.31
C GLU A 106 18.31 7.59 -1.56
N GLY A 107 18.13 8.91 -1.37
CA GLY A 107 17.76 9.85 -2.45
C GLY A 107 16.28 9.82 -2.84
N ARG A 108 15.46 8.94 -2.28
CA ARG A 108 14.02 8.90 -2.50
C ARG A 108 13.29 9.78 -1.49
N THR A 109 12.55 10.77 -1.98
CA THR A 109 11.58 11.51 -1.15
C THR A 109 10.44 10.59 -0.68
N LEU A 110 10.22 10.56 0.62
CA LEU A 110 9.22 9.73 1.27
C LEU A 110 7.94 10.51 1.56
N VAL A 111 6.81 9.80 1.65
CA VAL A 111 5.49 10.38 1.92
C VAL A 111 4.82 9.62 3.06
N HIS A 112 4.23 10.37 4.00
CA HIS A 112 3.47 9.93 5.18
C HIS A 112 4.23 9.11 6.24
N TYR A 113 5.03 8.12 5.85
CA TYR A 113 5.78 7.23 6.76
C TYR A 113 6.85 6.43 5.99
N PRO A 114 7.84 5.82 6.68
CA PRO A 114 8.86 4.97 6.07
C PRO A 114 8.30 3.73 5.36
N PRO A 115 8.82 3.37 4.17
CA PRO A 115 8.47 2.11 3.52
C PRO A 115 8.90 0.90 4.37
N ASN A 116 8.09 -0.16 4.37
CA ASN A 116 8.42 -1.41 5.05
C ASN A 116 9.48 -2.20 4.26
N PRO A 117 10.63 -2.56 4.84
CA PRO A 117 11.68 -3.31 4.15
C PRO A 117 11.25 -4.73 3.72
N TYR A 118 10.21 -5.29 4.35
CA TYR A 118 9.65 -6.61 4.01
C TYR A 118 8.47 -6.56 3.06
N HIS A 119 8.07 -5.36 2.62
CA HIS A 119 6.98 -5.22 1.67
C HIS A 119 7.49 -5.51 0.26
N ARG A 120 6.75 -6.34 -0.48
CA ARG A 120 7.06 -6.75 -1.84
C ARG A 120 5.82 -6.55 -2.70
N VAL A 121 6.06 -6.15 -3.93
CA VAL A 121 5.06 -6.12 -5.00
C VAL A 121 5.58 -7.06 -6.09
N ASP A 122 4.83 -8.11 -6.37
CA ASP A 122 5.12 -9.11 -7.39
C ASP A 122 4.07 -9.00 -8.50
N CYS A 123 4.45 -8.35 -9.60
CA CYS A 123 3.63 -8.24 -10.81
C CYS A 123 3.95 -9.41 -11.75
N ARG A 124 2.97 -10.27 -12.05
CA ARG A 124 3.16 -11.47 -12.87
C ARG A 124 2.14 -11.53 -14.02
N PRO A 125 2.56 -11.63 -15.29
CA PRO A 125 1.65 -11.97 -16.37
C PRO A 125 0.92 -13.28 -16.07
N THR A 126 -0.35 -13.38 -16.44
CA THR A 126 -1.17 -14.55 -16.18
C THR A 126 -2.31 -14.67 -17.20
N THR A 127 -2.99 -15.82 -17.20
CA THR A 127 -4.20 -16.11 -17.98
C THR A 127 -5.46 -16.18 -17.10
N ARG A 128 -5.44 -15.49 -15.96
CA ARG A 128 -6.58 -15.40 -15.06
C ARG A 128 -7.58 -14.42 -15.65
N ARG A 129 -8.83 -14.88 -15.81
CA ARG A 129 -9.88 -14.06 -16.40
C ARG A 129 -10.32 -12.93 -15.47
N LEU A 130 -10.48 -11.75 -16.05
CA LEU A 130 -11.10 -10.57 -15.48
C LEU A 130 -12.31 -10.20 -16.33
N ARG A 131 -13.49 -10.15 -15.69
CA ARG A 131 -14.70 -9.56 -16.24
C ARG A 131 -15.15 -8.41 -15.36
N VAL A 132 -15.44 -7.27 -15.97
CA VAL A 132 -16.02 -6.12 -15.28
C VAL A 132 -17.18 -5.60 -16.08
N GLU A 133 -18.32 -5.45 -15.41
CA GLU A 133 -19.53 -4.89 -15.95
C GLU A 133 -20.04 -3.75 -15.08
N LEU A 134 -20.63 -2.73 -15.71
CA LEU A 134 -21.32 -1.66 -15.01
C LEU A 134 -22.70 -1.49 -15.62
N ALA A 135 -23.74 -1.64 -14.80
CA ALA A 135 -25.14 -1.57 -15.23
C ALA A 135 -25.46 -2.46 -16.45
N GLY A 136 -24.88 -3.67 -16.49
CA GLY A 136 -25.05 -4.63 -17.59
C GLY A 136 -24.24 -4.33 -18.86
N VAL A 137 -23.39 -3.29 -18.85
CA VAL A 137 -22.49 -2.98 -19.96
C VAL A 137 -21.09 -3.50 -19.64
N PRO A 138 -20.50 -4.35 -20.50
CA PRO A 138 -19.15 -4.85 -20.31
C PRO A 138 -18.11 -3.73 -20.49
N LEU A 139 -17.25 -3.59 -19.49
CA LEU A 139 -16.08 -2.72 -19.50
C LEU A 139 -14.81 -3.48 -19.87
N VAL A 140 -14.70 -4.75 -19.46
CA VAL A 140 -13.60 -5.65 -19.81
C VAL A 140 -14.09 -7.11 -19.74
N ASP A 141 -13.64 -7.94 -20.68
CA ASP A 141 -13.70 -9.40 -20.56
C ASP A 141 -12.46 -9.98 -21.25
N THR A 142 -11.46 -10.35 -20.46
CA THR A 142 -10.18 -10.88 -20.97
C THR A 142 -9.48 -11.79 -19.96
N ASP A 143 -8.60 -12.66 -20.44
CA ASP A 143 -7.64 -13.40 -19.63
C ASP A 143 -6.20 -12.87 -19.77
N ASP A 144 -5.94 -11.93 -20.68
CA ASP A 144 -4.64 -11.25 -20.81
C ASP A 144 -4.50 -10.18 -19.71
N THR A 145 -4.02 -10.63 -18.56
CA THR A 145 -3.91 -9.83 -17.34
C THR A 145 -2.55 -9.97 -16.68
N VAL A 146 -2.24 -9.01 -15.82
CA VAL A 146 -1.14 -9.09 -14.86
C VAL A 146 -1.74 -9.23 -13.48
N ILE A 147 -1.43 -10.31 -12.77
CA ILE A 147 -1.78 -10.44 -11.35
C ILE A 147 -0.71 -9.76 -10.50
N VAL A 148 -1.15 -8.92 -9.58
CA VAL A 148 -0.29 -8.26 -8.59
C VAL A 148 -0.51 -8.93 -7.25
N PHE A 149 0.57 -9.48 -6.70
CA PHE A 149 0.65 -9.89 -5.31
C PHE A 149 1.37 -8.80 -4.54
N GLU A 150 0.70 -8.23 -3.56
CA GLU A 150 1.28 -7.21 -2.70
C GLU A 150 1.31 -7.72 -1.27
N THR A 151 2.44 -7.51 -0.58
CA THR A 151 2.63 -8.02 0.78
C THR A 151 1.43 -7.68 1.64
N SER A 152 0.69 -8.75 1.97
CA SER A 152 -0.42 -8.73 2.89
C SER A 152 -1.71 -8.05 2.40
N LEU A 153 -1.87 -7.84 1.09
CA LEU A 153 -3.13 -7.44 0.46
C LEU A 153 -3.75 -8.61 -0.34
N ALA A 154 -5.03 -8.47 -0.70
CA ALA A 154 -5.65 -9.36 -1.67
C ALA A 154 -4.97 -9.18 -3.05
N PRO A 155 -4.72 -10.27 -3.81
CA PRO A 155 -4.22 -10.13 -5.17
C PRO A 155 -5.19 -9.34 -6.04
N ARG A 156 -4.67 -8.56 -6.99
CA ARG A 156 -5.47 -7.78 -7.94
C ARG A 156 -5.07 -8.11 -9.37
N LEU A 157 -6.04 -8.16 -10.27
CA LEU A 157 -5.76 -8.25 -11.71
C LEU A 157 -5.69 -6.83 -12.28
N TYR A 158 -4.65 -6.60 -13.06
CA TYR A 158 -4.46 -5.41 -13.88
C TYR A 158 -4.60 -5.80 -15.34
N VAL A 159 -5.18 -4.90 -16.13
CA VAL A 159 -5.43 -5.09 -17.57
C VAL A 159 -4.94 -3.89 -18.37
N ARG A 160 -4.45 -4.12 -19.58
CA ARG A 160 -3.99 -3.05 -20.47
C ARG A 160 -5.19 -2.21 -20.96
N PRO A 161 -5.08 -0.88 -21.08
CA PRO A 161 -6.18 -0.03 -21.53
C PRO A 161 -6.78 -0.42 -22.89
N SER A 162 -5.99 -1.02 -23.78
CA SER A 162 -6.45 -1.50 -25.09
C SER A 162 -7.46 -2.66 -25.03
N LEU A 163 -7.56 -3.34 -23.88
CA LEU A 163 -8.52 -4.42 -23.63
C LEU A 163 -9.72 -3.94 -22.80
N VAL A 164 -9.74 -2.66 -22.44
CA VAL A 164 -10.79 -2.03 -21.66
C VAL A 164 -11.59 -1.11 -22.58
N ARG A 165 -12.91 -1.08 -22.39
CA ARG A 165 -13.81 -0.13 -23.02
C ARG A 165 -13.58 1.28 -22.44
N THR A 166 -12.52 1.94 -22.88
CA THR A 166 -12.06 3.22 -22.33
C THR A 166 -12.88 4.43 -22.81
N ASP A 167 -13.69 4.29 -23.86
CA ASP A 167 -14.62 5.33 -24.36
C ASP A 167 -15.68 5.75 -23.33
N VAL A 168 -16.00 4.86 -22.40
CA VAL A 168 -16.94 5.15 -21.30
C VAL A 168 -16.25 5.54 -20.00
N LEU A 169 -14.92 5.58 -19.96
CA LEU A 169 -14.15 5.97 -18.77
C LEU A 169 -13.76 7.44 -18.82
N ARG A 170 -13.82 8.11 -17.68
CA ARG A 170 -13.41 9.51 -17.50
C ARG A 170 -12.47 9.64 -16.32
N ARG A 171 -11.29 10.23 -16.54
CA ARG A 171 -10.33 10.47 -15.48
C ARG A 171 -10.92 11.41 -14.43
N SER A 172 -10.80 11.01 -13.17
CA SER A 172 -11.24 11.77 -12.01
C SER A 172 -10.13 12.73 -11.54
N ALA A 173 -10.49 13.71 -10.71
CA ALA A 173 -9.53 14.51 -9.95
C ALA A 173 -8.94 13.74 -8.75
N THR A 174 -9.56 12.63 -8.36
CA THR A 174 -9.09 11.78 -7.25
C THR A 174 -7.71 11.22 -7.56
N THR A 175 -6.80 11.35 -6.60
CA THR A 175 -5.50 10.67 -6.59
C THR A 175 -5.21 10.14 -5.19
N SER A 176 -4.37 9.11 -5.11
CA SER A 176 -3.89 8.59 -3.83
C SER A 176 -2.43 8.17 -3.95
N TYR A 177 -1.69 8.19 -2.84
CA TYR A 177 -0.30 7.78 -2.83
C TYR A 177 -0.11 6.44 -2.11
N CYS A 178 0.67 5.55 -2.72
CA CYS A 178 1.13 4.30 -2.14
C CYS A 178 2.66 4.30 -2.06
N ASN A 179 3.22 4.03 -0.87
CA ASN A 179 4.66 3.94 -0.64
C ASN A 179 5.38 2.89 -1.52
N TYR A 180 4.66 1.99 -2.17
CA TYR A 180 5.23 0.88 -2.95
C TYR A 180 4.89 0.93 -4.43
N LYS A 181 3.87 1.71 -4.82
CA LYS A 181 3.42 1.84 -6.21
C LYS A 181 3.45 3.27 -6.74
N GLY A 182 3.56 4.27 -5.89
CA GLY A 182 3.53 5.69 -6.27
C GLY A 182 2.11 6.26 -6.29
N HIS A 183 1.87 7.25 -7.15
CA HIS A 183 0.57 7.90 -7.27
C HIS A 183 -0.39 7.09 -8.15
N ALA A 184 -1.55 6.73 -7.59
CA ALA A 184 -2.67 6.19 -8.32
C ALA A 184 -3.57 7.33 -8.85
N THR A 185 -4.06 7.16 -10.07
CA THR A 185 -5.07 8.00 -10.71
C THR A 185 -6.34 7.21 -10.87
N TYR A 186 -7.49 7.85 -10.66
CA TYR A 186 -8.79 7.17 -10.67
C TYR A 186 -9.62 7.56 -11.89
N TRP A 187 -10.52 6.68 -12.27
CA TRP A 187 -11.37 6.80 -13.45
C TRP A 187 -12.80 6.46 -13.05
N GLY A 188 -13.72 7.39 -13.29
CA GLY A 188 -15.16 7.11 -13.28
C GLY A 188 -15.62 6.49 -14.59
N ALA A 189 -16.83 5.94 -14.60
CA ALA A 189 -17.48 5.42 -15.79
C ALA A 189 -18.84 6.09 -16.03
N VAL A 190 -19.16 6.32 -17.31
CA VAL A 190 -20.43 6.87 -17.76
C VAL A 190 -21.04 5.92 -18.78
N VAL A 191 -22.13 5.25 -18.40
CA VAL A 191 -22.81 4.24 -19.20
C VAL A 191 -24.29 4.57 -19.26
N GLY A 192 -24.75 5.06 -20.42
CA GLY A 192 -26.11 5.62 -20.53
C GLY A 192 -26.29 6.76 -19.53
N ASP A 193 -27.29 6.66 -18.66
CA ASP A 193 -27.56 7.63 -17.59
C ASP A 193 -26.84 7.31 -16.27
N VAL A 194 -26.10 6.19 -16.20
CA VAL A 194 -25.38 5.78 -15.00
C VAL A 194 -23.99 6.40 -14.98
N VAL A 195 -23.70 7.16 -13.93
CA VAL A 195 -22.38 7.75 -13.65
C VAL A 195 -21.88 7.18 -12.33
N VAL A 196 -20.71 6.54 -12.35
CA VAL A 196 -20.05 6.03 -11.14
C VAL A 196 -18.64 6.56 -11.09
N ASP A 197 -18.32 7.30 -10.03
CA ASP A 197 -16.98 7.82 -9.80
C ASP A 197 -16.02 6.73 -9.33
N ASP A 198 -14.74 6.88 -9.70
CA ASP A 198 -13.60 6.11 -9.20
C ASP A 198 -13.79 4.57 -9.28
N VAL A 199 -14.42 4.08 -10.36
CA VAL A 199 -14.66 2.65 -10.63
C VAL A 199 -13.38 1.88 -10.94
N ALA A 200 -12.36 2.57 -11.46
CA ALA A 200 -11.06 1.99 -11.78
C ALA A 200 -9.93 2.90 -11.31
N TRP A 201 -8.74 2.33 -11.13
CA TRP A 201 -7.52 3.08 -10.87
C TRP A 201 -6.37 2.59 -11.76
N SER A 202 -5.38 3.45 -11.94
CA SER A 202 -4.14 3.16 -12.65
C SER A 202 -2.94 3.76 -11.94
N TYR A 203 -1.77 3.15 -12.13
CA TYR A 203 -0.48 3.79 -11.82
C TYR A 203 0.19 4.16 -13.14
N GLU A 204 0.08 5.42 -13.55
CA GLU A 204 0.64 5.90 -14.83
C GLU A 204 2.18 5.86 -14.84
N LYS A 205 2.79 6.24 -13.70
CA LYS A 205 4.24 6.27 -13.47
C LYS A 205 4.55 5.59 -12.14
N PRO A 206 4.45 4.25 -12.07
CA PRO A 206 4.67 3.53 -10.84
C PRO A 206 6.14 3.59 -10.41
N LEU A 207 6.40 3.28 -9.14
CA LEU A 207 7.76 3.02 -8.65
C LEU A 207 8.38 1.80 -9.37
N PRO A 208 9.73 1.68 -9.45
CA PRO A 208 10.41 0.68 -10.27
C PRO A 208 9.93 -0.76 -10.05
N GLU A 209 9.67 -1.16 -8.81
CA GLU A 209 9.20 -2.49 -8.42
C GLU A 209 7.82 -2.83 -8.99
N SER A 210 7.03 -1.80 -9.35
CA SER A 210 5.69 -1.92 -9.91
C SER A 210 5.64 -1.48 -11.39
N SER A 211 6.79 -1.29 -12.05
CA SER A 211 6.86 -0.93 -13.47
C SER A 211 6.08 -1.84 -14.44
N PRO A 212 5.91 -3.17 -14.21
CA PRO A 212 5.16 -4.00 -15.14
C PRO A 212 3.67 -3.67 -15.26
N ILE A 213 3.10 -2.90 -14.31
CA ILE A 213 1.70 -2.45 -14.36
C ILE A 213 1.54 -0.98 -14.77
N ALA A 214 2.59 -0.35 -15.30
CA ALA A 214 2.55 1.05 -15.72
C ALA A 214 1.42 1.30 -16.73
N GLY A 215 0.51 2.22 -16.38
CA GLY A 215 -0.64 2.58 -17.20
C GLY A 215 -1.73 1.52 -17.31
N MET A 216 -1.61 0.37 -16.62
CA MET A 216 -2.65 -0.65 -16.58
C MET A 216 -3.78 -0.24 -15.62
N LEU A 217 -4.98 -0.76 -15.84
CA LEU A 217 -6.17 -0.48 -15.04
C LEU A 217 -6.49 -1.67 -14.13
N SER A 218 -6.97 -1.40 -12.92
CA SER A 218 -7.64 -2.36 -12.05
C SER A 218 -8.95 -1.74 -11.54
N PHE A 219 -9.88 -2.57 -11.06
CA PHE A 219 -11.28 -2.19 -10.84
C PHE A 219 -11.73 -2.43 -9.41
N ASP A 220 -12.60 -1.54 -8.92
CA ASP A 220 -13.16 -1.56 -7.58
C ASP A 220 -14.46 -2.41 -7.57
N GLU A 221 -14.40 -3.58 -6.94
CA GLU A 221 -15.52 -4.52 -6.77
C GLU A 221 -16.70 -3.98 -5.94
N SER A 222 -16.54 -2.85 -5.24
CA SER A 222 -17.65 -2.16 -4.56
C SER A 222 -18.37 -1.15 -5.46
N ARG A 223 -17.81 -0.84 -6.65
CA ARG A 223 -18.32 0.16 -7.58
C ARG A 223 -18.72 -0.41 -8.95
N ALA A 224 -18.29 -1.60 -9.30
CA ALA A 224 -18.70 -2.34 -10.49
C ALA A 224 -18.88 -3.84 -10.17
N ASP A 225 -19.59 -4.56 -11.03
CA ASP A 225 -19.62 -6.02 -10.96
C ASP A 225 -18.27 -6.55 -11.50
N VAL A 226 -17.41 -7.00 -10.59
CA VAL A 226 -16.06 -7.46 -10.89
C VAL A 226 -15.96 -8.96 -10.58
N ILE A 227 -15.76 -9.75 -11.63
CA ILE A 227 -15.47 -11.18 -11.52
C ILE A 227 -14.01 -11.41 -11.93
N ALA A 228 -13.14 -11.63 -10.94
CA ALA A 228 -11.73 -11.91 -11.13
C ALA A 228 -11.36 -13.33 -10.68
N HIS A 229 -10.71 -14.11 -11.55
CA HIS A 229 -10.26 -15.46 -11.23
C HIS A 229 -9.00 -15.43 -10.34
N LEU A 230 -9.13 -15.03 -9.08
CA LEU A 230 -8.03 -14.91 -8.12
C LEU A 230 -7.70 -16.24 -7.43
N PRO A 231 -6.46 -16.42 -6.92
CA PRO A 231 -6.13 -17.57 -6.07
C PRO A 231 -7.05 -17.65 -4.84
N ALA A 232 -7.54 -18.85 -4.52
CA ALA A 232 -8.33 -19.07 -3.32
C ALA A 232 -7.51 -18.77 -2.06
N ARG A 233 -8.12 -18.10 -1.07
CA ARG A 233 -7.52 -17.97 0.26
C ARG A 233 -7.66 -19.30 1.00
N PRO A 234 -6.56 -19.93 1.46
CA PRO A 234 -6.67 -21.06 2.37
C PRO A 234 -7.45 -20.64 3.62
N ARG A 235 -8.45 -21.44 4.01
CA ARG A 235 -9.11 -21.25 5.32
C ARG A 235 -8.13 -21.67 6.41
N VAL A 236 -7.42 -20.72 6.99
CA VAL A 236 -6.67 -20.95 8.23
C VAL A 236 -7.62 -20.73 9.41
N GLY A 237 -8.52 -21.68 9.63
CA GLY A 237 -9.28 -21.78 10.89
C GLY A 237 -8.48 -22.58 11.91
N PRO A 238 -8.76 -22.45 13.23
CA PRO A 238 -8.25 -23.44 14.18
C PRO A 238 -8.76 -24.83 13.77
N PRO A 239 -7.99 -25.91 13.97
CA PRO A 239 -8.55 -27.25 13.88
C PRO A 239 -9.77 -27.33 14.81
N ARG A 240 -10.85 -27.91 14.31
CA ARG A 240 -12.02 -28.25 15.15
C ARG A 240 -11.63 -29.21 16.27
#